data_AF-A0A535E1J3-F1
#
_entry.id   AF-A0A535E1J3-F1
#
_cell.length_a   1.000
_cell.length_b   1.000
_cell.length_c   1.000
_cell.angle_alpha   90.00
_cell.angle_beta   90.00
_cell.angle_gamma   90.00
#
_symmetry.space_group_name_H-M   'P 1'
#
loop_
_entity.id
_entity.type
_entity.pdbx_description
1 polymer ?
#
loop_
_entity_poly.entity_id
_entity_poly.type
_entity_poly.pdbx_seq_one_letter_code
_entity_poly.pdbx_strand_id
1 'polypeptide(L)'
;MSDRAPRKGLVVIHLDGLSHGRLGAALEGGHMPFVKTLIEKEGYEAQPYRCGVPSTTPFAQAGILYGDNSEIPSYRWWDKEAGLLVVFGSGSTFNRVADRYFAGRQPLTAGGACIAALYRAGATDRFGPPYEERHRPDQPDEGGRVIAAFLLNPVTLYFWIRHGGLALFRIASEYLRARFSRRRTADVFVIADIYHEVVVHHLTRFALLQAMDEGLPTIYACFYTYDEASHAFGPTDPNTLRVLRHIDSTIRLASAKRRANKAGVDYEIVVLSDHGQVETIPFVAADRESLGRKISRLLPDHAITEHRGLAFAPNGVEAAGRVEITYSGGLAHVYFAHVAGRLDAGALQSCYPGLAEHVADLAGVGIGMVKDR
;
A
#
# COMPACT_ATOMS: atom_id res chain seq x y z
N MET A 1 42.02 -19.63 0.75
CA MET A 1 40.86 -18.72 0.70
C MET A 1 40.14 -19.03 -0.60
N SER A 2 38.90 -19.53 -0.54
CA SER A 2 38.16 -19.98 -1.72
C SER A 2 37.81 -18.78 -2.60
N ASP A 3 38.34 -18.77 -3.82
CA ASP A 3 38.18 -17.78 -4.89
C ASP A 3 36.79 -17.88 -5.55
N ARG A 4 35.73 -17.81 -4.74
CA ARG A 4 34.35 -17.83 -5.24
C ARG A 4 33.90 -16.39 -5.44
N ALA A 5 33.59 -16.02 -6.68
CA ALA A 5 33.00 -14.72 -7.00
C ALA A 5 31.83 -14.43 -6.05
N PRO A 6 31.70 -13.19 -5.54
CA PRO A 6 30.65 -12.85 -4.60
C PRO A 6 29.28 -13.11 -5.22
N ARG A 7 28.39 -13.70 -4.43
CA ARG A 7 27.05 -14.05 -4.91
C ARG A 7 26.26 -12.76 -5.12
N LYS A 8 25.63 -12.59 -6.28
CA LYS A 8 24.79 -11.42 -6.54
C LYS A 8 23.54 -11.45 -5.65
N GLY A 9 23.13 -10.28 -5.17
CA GLY A 9 21.89 -10.09 -4.43
C GLY A 9 21.20 -8.78 -4.81
N LEU A 10 19.92 -8.69 -4.47
CA LEU A 10 19.09 -7.53 -4.72
C LEU A 10 18.41 -7.07 -3.43
N VAL A 11 18.46 -5.77 -3.16
CA VAL A 11 17.71 -5.12 -2.09
C VAL A 11 16.81 -4.06 -2.69
N VAL A 12 15.50 -4.25 -2.58
CA VAL A 12 14.48 -3.30 -2.99
C VAL A 12 13.95 -2.59 -1.75
N ILE A 13 14.16 -1.28 -1.69
CA ILE A 13 13.56 -0.39 -0.69
C ILE A 13 12.40 0.32 -1.38
N HIS A 14 11.19 -0.10 -1.06
CA HIS A 14 9.96 0.47 -1.62
C HIS A 14 9.44 1.58 -0.70
N LEU A 15 9.37 2.81 -1.22
CA LEU A 15 8.76 3.97 -0.58
C LEU A 15 7.36 4.11 -1.12
N ASP A 16 6.34 3.85 -0.31
CA ASP A 16 4.96 3.97 -0.77
C ASP A 16 4.60 5.46 -1.01
N GLY A 17 3.95 5.74 -2.15
CA GLY A 17 3.31 7.04 -2.40
C GLY A 17 4.21 8.22 -2.82
N LEU A 18 5.52 8.04 -2.99
CA LEU A 18 6.45 9.12 -3.35
C LEU A 18 6.62 9.29 -4.86
N SER A 19 5.93 10.27 -5.45
CA SER A 19 6.08 10.57 -6.89
C SER A 19 7.48 11.09 -7.23
N HIS A 20 7.91 10.87 -8.48
CA HIS A 20 9.19 11.38 -9.00
C HIS A 20 9.34 12.90 -8.82
N GLY A 21 8.30 13.67 -9.11
CA GLY A 21 8.29 15.11 -8.90
C GLY A 21 8.38 15.51 -7.42
N ARG A 22 7.82 14.71 -6.50
CA ARG A 22 7.97 14.93 -5.05
C ARG A 22 9.36 14.54 -4.55
N LEU A 23 9.96 13.47 -5.09
CA LEU A 23 11.35 13.13 -4.81
C LEU A 23 12.28 14.29 -5.20
N GLY A 24 12.14 14.86 -6.40
CA GLY A 24 12.92 16.02 -6.84
C GLY A 24 12.84 17.19 -5.85
N ALA A 25 11.62 17.58 -5.48
CA ALA A 25 11.40 18.65 -4.49
C ALA A 25 11.99 18.30 -3.11
N ALA A 26 11.91 17.04 -2.67
CA ALA A 26 12.47 16.59 -1.40
C ALA A 26 14.01 16.63 -1.39
N LEU A 27 14.67 16.34 -2.52
CA LEU A 27 16.12 16.43 -2.67
C LEU A 27 16.59 17.89 -2.65
N GLU A 28 15.89 18.77 -3.34
CA GLU A 28 16.15 20.22 -3.32
C GLU A 28 15.95 20.81 -1.92
N GLY A 29 14.88 20.41 -1.23
CA GLY A 29 14.56 20.84 0.13
C GLY A 29 15.42 20.19 1.23
N GLY A 30 16.39 19.34 0.89
CA GLY A 30 17.28 18.71 1.86
C GLY A 30 16.58 17.70 2.79
N HIS A 31 15.49 17.10 2.34
CA HIS A 31 14.76 16.06 3.07
C HIS A 31 15.35 14.66 2.87
N MET A 32 16.11 14.44 1.80
CA MET A 32 16.80 13.17 1.50
C MET A 32 18.27 13.39 1.10
N PRO A 33 19.11 13.89 2.03
CA PRO A 33 20.49 14.26 1.71
C PRO A 33 21.39 13.07 1.32
N PHE A 34 21.14 11.87 1.83
CA PHE A 34 21.92 10.69 1.44
C PHE A 34 21.56 10.23 0.02
N VAL A 35 20.28 10.17 -0.32
CA VAL A 35 19.85 9.87 -1.71
C VAL A 35 20.41 10.90 -2.68
N LYS A 36 20.42 12.19 -2.31
CA LYS A 36 21.07 13.23 -3.12
C LYS A 36 22.55 12.92 -3.36
N THR A 37 23.26 12.48 -2.33
CA THR A 37 24.68 12.06 -2.45
C THR A 37 24.86 10.86 -3.37
N LEU A 38 23.96 9.87 -3.29
CA LEU A 38 24.01 8.70 -4.18
C LEU A 38 23.90 9.12 -5.66
N ILE A 39 22.99 10.05 -5.96
CA ILE A 39 22.78 10.57 -7.31
C ILE A 39 24.00 11.37 -7.78
N GLU A 40 24.48 12.31 -6.98
CA GLU A 40 25.55 13.24 -7.37
C GLU A 40 26.93 12.58 -7.43
N LYS A 41 27.18 11.52 -6.63
CA LYS A 41 28.55 10.98 -6.42
C LYS A 41 28.69 9.48 -6.63
N GLU A 42 27.62 8.70 -6.54
CA GLU A 42 27.68 7.24 -6.68
C GLU A 42 27.01 6.74 -7.97
N GLY A 43 26.62 7.63 -8.89
CA GLY A 43 26.10 7.28 -10.22
C GLY A 43 24.65 6.78 -10.22
N TYR A 44 23.89 7.02 -9.15
CA TYR A 44 22.46 6.69 -9.13
C TYR A 44 21.65 7.67 -9.97
N GLU A 45 20.56 7.20 -10.57
CA GLU A 45 19.63 8.02 -11.35
C GLU A 45 18.21 7.93 -10.80
N ALA A 46 17.52 9.07 -10.72
CA ALA A 46 16.11 9.13 -10.40
C ALA A 46 15.29 9.02 -11.70
N GLN A 47 14.89 7.80 -12.06
CA GLN A 47 14.15 7.55 -13.30
C GLN A 47 12.63 7.64 -13.07
N PRO A 48 11.90 8.49 -13.83
CA PRO A 48 10.45 8.49 -13.79
C PRO A 48 9.91 7.28 -14.55
N TYR A 49 8.81 6.71 -14.08
CA TYR A 49 8.09 5.67 -14.80
C TYR A 49 6.58 5.84 -14.63
N ARG A 50 5.80 5.23 -15.52
CA ARG A 50 4.33 5.24 -15.43
C ARG A 50 3.88 4.08 -14.55
N CYS A 51 3.35 4.40 -13.37
CA CYS A 51 2.84 3.42 -12.41
C CYS A 51 1.56 2.70 -12.88
N GLY A 52 0.92 3.18 -13.95
CA GLY A 52 -0.29 2.58 -14.50
C GLY A 52 -1.58 2.99 -13.77
N VAL A 53 -2.70 2.47 -14.27
CA VAL A 53 -4.04 2.68 -13.72
C VAL A 53 -4.62 1.28 -13.41
N PRO A 54 -4.95 0.97 -12.16
CA PRO A 54 -4.97 1.85 -10.98
C PRO A 54 -3.56 2.17 -10.43
N SER A 55 -3.34 3.39 -9.93
CA SER A 55 -2.11 3.75 -9.22
C SER A 55 -2.25 3.41 -7.73
N THR A 56 -2.26 2.12 -7.39
CA THR A 56 -2.44 1.65 -5.99
C THR A 56 -1.43 0.57 -5.61
N THR A 57 -1.05 0.51 -4.33
CA THR A 57 -0.06 -0.43 -3.82
C THR A 57 -0.27 -1.89 -4.23
N PRO A 58 -1.46 -2.53 -4.10
CA PRO A 58 -1.58 -3.93 -4.48
C PRO A 58 -1.42 -4.18 -5.99
N PHE A 59 -1.82 -3.24 -6.85
CA PHE A 59 -1.58 -3.34 -8.29
C PHE A 59 -0.09 -3.22 -8.62
N ALA A 60 0.60 -2.25 -8.03
CA ALA A 60 2.03 -2.05 -8.27
C ALA A 60 2.85 -3.21 -7.69
N GLN A 61 2.59 -3.62 -6.45
CA GLN A 61 3.30 -4.73 -5.80
C GLN A 61 3.06 -6.05 -6.53
N ALA A 62 1.87 -6.32 -7.07
CA ALA A 62 1.63 -7.51 -7.89
C ALA A 62 2.56 -7.54 -9.11
N GLY A 63 2.66 -6.41 -9.83
CA GLY A 63 3.55 -6.28 -10.99
C GLY A 63 5.03 -6.42 -10.61
N ILE A 64 5.46 -5.79 -9.51
CA ILE A 64 6.85 -5.83 -9.04
C ILE A 64 7.23 -7.24 -8.55
N LEU A 65 6.37 -7.87 -7.76
CA LEU A 65 6.68 -9.10 -7.04
C LEU A 65 6.38 -10.37 -7.84
N TYR A 66 5.45 -10.34 -8.78
CA TYR A 66 5.06 -11.51 -9.57
C TYR A 66 5.19 -11.32 -11.09
N GLY A 67 5.52 -10.10 -11.54
CA GLY A 67 5.59 -9.78 -12.97
C GLY A 67 4.22 -9.70 -13.63
N ASP A 68 3.12 -9.66 -12.86
CA ASP A 68 1.76 -9.63 -13.37
C ASP A 68 0.83 -8.91 -12.40
N ASN A 69 0.09 -7.93 -12.91
CA ASN A 69 -0.93 -7.18 -12.21
C ASN A 69 -2.22 -7.02 -13.05
N SER A 70 -2.35 -7.78 -14.14
CA SER A 70 -3.45 -7.66 -15.10
C SER A 70 -4.84 -7.79 -14.49
N GLU A 71 -4.97 -8.64 -13.47
CA GLU A 71 -6.24 -8.91 -12.77
C GLU A 71 -6.32 -8.28 -11.37
N ILE A 72 -5.46 -7.30 -11.04
CA ILE A 72 -5.51 -6.60 -9.75
C ILE A 72 -6.09 -5.18 -9.92
N PRO A 73 -7.42 -4.99 -9.83
CA PRO A 73 -8.05 -3.74 -10.24
C PRO A 73 -7.97 -2.60 -9.20
N SER A 74 -7.59 -2.88 -7.95
CA SER A 74 -7.60 -1.89 -6.86
C SER A 74 -7.13 -2.48 -5.52
N TYR A 75 -7.15 -1.66 -4.46
CA TYR A 75 -7.03 -2.10 -3.07
C TYR A 75 -8.23 -2.93 -2.57
N ARG A 76 -9.42 -2.73 -3.17
CA ARG A 76 -10.63 -3.52 -2.87
C ARG A 76 -11.49 -3.71 -4.11
N TRP A 77 -11.90 -4.94 -4.39
CA TRP A 77 -12.73 -5.26 -5.56
C TRP A 77 -13.68 -6.42 -5.30
N TRP A 78 -14.76 -6.46 -6.07
CA TRP A 78 -15.67 -7.59 -6.04
C TRP A 78 -15.18 -8.69 -6.98
N ASP A 79 -14.84 -9.85 -6.43
CA ASP A 79 -14.54 -11.04 -7.20
C ASP A 79 -15.85 -11.78 -7.54
N LYS A 80 -16.24 -11.74 -8.82
CA LYS A 80 -17.50 -12.34 -9.28
C LYS A 80 -17.49 -13.86 -9.25
N GLU A 81 -16.35 -14.49 -9.45
CA GLU A 81 -16.25 -15.95 -9.48
C GLU A 81 -16.25 -16.52 -8.06
N ALA A 82 -15.52 -15.86 -7.14
CA ALA A 82 -15.52 -16.23 -5.72
C ALA A 82 -16.74 -15.69 -4.95
N GLY A 83 -17.48 -14.74 -5.52
CA GLY A 83 -18.66 -14.14 -4.91
C GLY A 83 -18.36 -13.39 -3.62
N LEU A 84 -17.20 -12.71 -3.53
CA LEU A 84 -16.76 -12.02 -2.32
C LEU A 84 -16.04 -10.70 -2.61
N LEU A 85 -16.05 -9.80 -1.63
CA LEU A 85 -15.20 -8.61 -1.65
C LEU A 85 -13.77 -9.02 -1.30
N VAL A 86 -12.85 -8.82 -2.24
CA VAL A 86 -11.42 -8.89 -1.98
C VAL A 86 -10.97 -7.56 -1.41
N VAL A 87 -10.28 -7.60 -0.27
CA VAL A 87 -9.76 -6.43 0.45
C VAL A 87 -8.41 -6.77 1.07
N PHE A 88 -7.48 -5.82 1.04
CA PHE A 88 -6.24 -5.85 1.81
C PHE A 88 -6.40 -5.12 3.16
N GLY A 89 -5.55 -5.42 4.13
CA GLY A 89 -5.61 -4.86 5.50
C GLY A 89 -6.29 -5.78 6.52
N SER A 90 -6.73 -5.22 7.65
CA SER A 90 -7.43 -5.98 8.68
C SER A 90 -8.69 -6.64 8.13
N GLY A 91 -8.83 -7.96 8.34
CA GLY A 91 -9.91 -8.76 7.74
C GLY A 91 -9.70 -9.07 6.26
N SER A 92 -8.45 -9.08 5.78
CA SER A 92 -8.13 -9.41 4.39
C SER A 92 -8.74 -10.72 3.94
N THR A 93 -9.31 -10.69 2.73
CA THR A 93 -9.91 -11.84 2.07
C THR A 93 -9.07 -12.32 0.89
N PHE A 94 -7.95 -11.66 0.59
CA PHE A 94 -7.10 -11.98 -0.57
C PHE A 94 -6.57 -13.41 -0.55
N ASN A 95 -6.25 -13.97 0.62
CA ASN A 95 -5.81 -15.37 0.76
C ASN A 95 -6.79 -16.38 0.17
N ARG A 96 -8.09 -16.06 0.13
CA ARG A 96 -9.13 -16.94 -0.42
C ARG A 96 -9.06 -17.08 -1.94
N VAL A 97 -8.35 -16.17 -2.61
CA VAL A 97 -8.26 -16.10 -4.07
C VAL A 97 -6.81 -16.07 -4.58
N ALA A 98 -5.82 -15.98 -3.67
CA ALA A 98 -4.41 -15.78 -3.99
C ALA A 98 -3.84 -16.80 -4.98
N ASP A 99 -4.19 -18.08 -4.82
CA ASP A 99 -3.70 -19.18 -5.66
C ASP A 99 -4.04 -19.01 -7.14
N ARG A 100 -5.19 -18.38 -7.45
CA ARG A 100 -5.63 -18.15 -8.82
C ARG A 100 -4.92 -16.96 -9.47
N TYR A 101 -4.73 -15.87 -8.72
CA TYR A 101 -4.23 -14.61 -9.25
C TYR A 101 -2.77 -14.65 -9.71
N PHE A 102 -1.94 -15.50 -9.11
CA PHE A 102 -0.51 -15.63 -9.45
C PHE A 102 -0.13 -17.03 -9.91
N ALA A 103 -1.10 -17.82 -10.36
CA ALA A 103 -0.87 -19.16 -10.88
C ALA A 103 0.18 -19.16 -11.99
N GLY A 104 1.21 -20.00 -11.86
CA GLY A 104 2.30 -20.12 -12.84
C GLY A 104 3.30 -18.95 -12.84
N ARG A 105 3.16 -17.97 -11.93
CA ARG A 105 4.14 -16.88 -11.78
C ARG A 105 5.27 -17.29 -10.84
N GLN A 106 6.48 -16.82 -11.14
CA GLN A 106 7.65 -16.98 -10.27
C GLN A 106 7.80 -15.71 -9.42
N PRO A 107 7.71 -15.79 -8.09
CA PRO A 107 7.77 -14.59 -7.28
C PRO A 107 9.21 -14.09 -7.10
N LEU A 108 9.37 -12.76 -7.07
CA LEU A 108 10.66 -12.06 -6.99
C LEU A 108 11.48 -12.47 -5.75
N THR A 109 10.82 -12.65 -4.61
CA THR A 109 11.47 -12.92 -3.32
C THR A 109 11.53 -14.41 -2.97
N ALA A 110 11.39 -15.31 -3.95
CA ALA A 110 11.59 -16.75 -3.74
C ALA A 110 12.96 -17.04 -3.09
N GLY A 111 12.94 -17.67 -1.91
CA GLY A 111 14.16 -17.97 -1.14
C GLY A 111 14.83 -16.74 -0.51
N GLY A 112 14.16 -15.58 -0.54
CA GLY A 112 14.60 -14.31 0.01
C GLY A 112 13.74 -13.84 1.18
N ALA A 113 13.52 -12.52 1.27
CA ALA A 113 12.63 -11.90 2.24
C ALA A 113 11.71 -10.87 1.58
N CYS A 114 10.44 -10.90 1.95
CA CYS A 114 9.44 -9.90 1.61
C CYS A 114 8.92 -9.31 2.93
N ILE A 115 9.21 -8.03 3.16
CA ILE A 115 9.07 -7.39 4.47
C ILE A 115 8.03 -6.29 4.36
N ALA A 116 6.99 -6.40 5.19
CA ALA A 116 5.89 -5.44 5.25
C ALA A 116 5.26 -5.16 3.87
N ALA A 117 5.12 -6.17 3.01
CA ALA A 117 4.41 -6.05 1.73
C ALA A 117 2.99 -6.66 1.85
N LEU A 118 2.11 -6.35 0.90
CA LEU A 118 0.77 -6.94 0.83
C LEU A 118 0.78 -8.41 0.39
N TYR A 119 1.86 -8.84 -0.26
CA TYR A 119 2.04 -10.19 -0.75
C TYR A 119 3.27 -10.85 -0.13
N ARG A 120 3.21 -12.17 0.08
CA ARG A 120 4.35 -12.96 0.56
C ARG A 120 5.44 -13.14 -0.49
N ALA A 121 5.06 -13.20 -1.76
CA ALA A 121 5.98 -13.32 -2.90
C ALA A 121 7.04 -14.41 -2.71
N GLY A 122 6.64 -15.61 -2.27
CA GLY A 122 7.53 -16.76 -2.12
C GLY A 122 8.61 -16.62 -1.05
N ALA A 123 8.59 -15.54 -0.25
CA ALA A 123 9.41 -15.46 0.94
C ALA A 123 8.88 -16.43 2.00
N THR A 124 9.78 -17.14 2.66
CA THR A 124 9.45 -17.85 3.90
C THR A 124 9.04 -16.82 4.96
N ASP A 125 7.98 -17.08 5.72
CA ASP A 125 7.47 -16.19 6.79
C ASP A 125 8.60 -15.89 7.80
N ARG A 126 9.30 -14.78 7.60
CA ARG A 126 10.43 -14.40 8.46
C ARG A 126 10.25 -13.02 9.09
N PHE A 127 9.57 -12.09 8.43
CA PHE A 127 9.49 -10.70 8.88
C PHE A 127 8.19 -10.02 8.44
N GLY A 128 7.26 -9.81 9.38
CA GLY A 128 6.06 -8.99 9.18
C GLY A 128 5.17 -9.02 10.42
N PRO A 129 4.31 -8.02 10.65
CA PRO A 129 3.20 -8.21 11.57
C PRO A 129 2.41 -9.44 11.07
N PRO A 130 1.98 -10.33 11.97
CA PRO A 130 1.05 -11.37 11.58
C PRO A 130 -0.17 -10.69 10.96
N TYR A 131 -0.37 -10.85 9.66
CA TYR A 131 -1.72 -10.81 9.14
C TYR A 131 -2.43 -11.94 9.88
N GLU A 132 -3.34 -11.60 10.78
CA GLU A 132 -4.03 -12.58 11.62
C GLU A 132 -4.76 -13.60 10.74
N GLU A 133 -4.11 -14.74 10.54
CA GLU A 133 -4.74 -15.99 10.18
C GLU A 133 -4.80 -16.80 11.47
N ARG A 134 -5.94 -16.72 12.15
CA ARG A 134 -6.33 -17.79 13.06
C ARG A 134 -6.58 -19.03 12.20
N HIS A 135 -5.77 -20.05 12.47
CA HIS A 135 -5.91 -21.48 12.15
C HIS A 135 -5.21 -22.02 10.88
N ARG A 136 -3.95 -22.46 11.06
CA ARG A 136 -3.51 -23.84 10.76
C ARG A 136 -2.51 -24.34 11.85
N PRO A 137 -2.76 -25.46 12.54
CA PRO A 137 -2.04 -25.82 13.78
C PRO A 137 -0.77 -26.68 13.60
N ASP A 138 -0.08 -26.64 12.46
CA ASP A 138 0.97 -27.63 12.16
C ASP A 138 2.32 -27.11 11.66
N GLN A 139 2.63 -25.80 11.77
CA GLN A 139 3.99 -25.30 11.47
C GLN A 139 4.58 -24.44 12.60
N PRO A 140 5.86 -24.64 12.98
CA PRO A 140 6.52 -23.85 14.03
C PRO A 140 6.74 -22.40 13.56
N ASP A 141 6.25 -21.46 14.36
CA ASP A 141 6.31 -20.02 14.15
C ASP A 141 7.74 -19.47 14.28
N GLU A 142 8.39 -19.17 13.15
CA GLU A 142 9.69 -18.49 13.10
C GLU A 142 9.59 -16.97 13.38
N GLY A 143 8.40 -16.36 13.22
CA GLY A 143 8.15 -14.93 13.42
C GLY A 143 8.29 -14.50 14.89
N GLY A 144 7.93 -15.38 15.83
CA GLY A 144 8.11 -15.15 17.27
C GLY A 144 9.57 -14.93 17.69
N ARG A 145 10.55 -15.53 17.01
CA ARG A 145 11.99 -15.36 17.31
C ARG A 145 12.50 -13.98 16.91
N VAL A 146 11.97 -13.40 15.84
CA VAL A 146 12.34 -12.05 15.37
C VAL A 146 11.73 -10.98 16.25
N ILE A 147 10.45 -11.13 16.63
CA ILE A 147 9.80 -10.22 17.58
C ILE A 147 10.50 -10.28 18.94
N ALA A 148 10.87 -11.48 19.41
CA ALA A 148 11.66 -11.64 20.63
C ALA A 148 13.06 -11.01 20.51
N ALA A 149 13.79 -11.25 19.41
CA ALA A 149 15.11 -10.64 19.17
C ALA A 149 15.05 -9.11 19.05
N PHE A 150 13.96 -8.59 18.48
CA PHE A 150 13.66 -7.15 18.38
C PHE A 150 13.38 -6.52 19.76
N LEU A 151 12.55 -7.17 20.59
CA LEU A 151 12.20 -6.70 21.94
C LEU A 151 13.35 -6.85 22.95
N LEU A 152 14.21 -7.86 22.78
CA LEU A 152 15.36 -8.12 23.65
C LEU A 152 16.59 -7.28 23.29
N ASN A 153 16.57 -6.51 22.19
CA ASN A 153 17.66 -5.63 21.83
C ASN A 153 17.68 -4.38 22.74
N PRO A 154 18.69 -4.21 23.62
CA PRO A 154 18.71 -3.12 24.61
C PRO A 154 18.81 -1.73 23.97
N VAL A 155 19.32 -1.63 22.74
CA VAL A 155 19.33 -0.38 21.97
C VAL A 155 17.92 -0.09 21.46
N THR A 156 17.22 -1.08 20.90
CA THR A 156 15.82 -0.94 20.45
C THR A 156 14.89 -0.64 21.61
N LEU A 157 15.04 -1.31 22.76
CA LEU A 157 14.27 -1.06 23.99
C LEU A 157 14.56 0.34 24.55
N TYR A 158 15.82 0.79 24.54
CA TYR A 158 16.19 2.16 24.89
C TYR A 158 15.58 3.20 23.93
N PHE A 159 15.60 2.94 22.62
CA PHE A 159 14.93 3.78 21.63
C PHE A 159 13.41 3.77 21.81
N TRP A 160 12.78 2.63 22.14
CA TRP A 160 11.36 2.51 22.47
C TRP A 160 10.97 3.28 23.74
N ILE A 161 11.76 3.17 24.81
CA ILE A 161 11.50 3.90 26.07
C ILE A 161 11.73 5.40 25.86
N ARG A 162 12.80 5.78 25.14
CA ARG A 162 13.18 7.18 24.93
C ARG A 162 12.33 7.90 23.89
N HIS A 163 11.88 7.21 22.83
CA HIS A 163 11.07 7.80 21.75
C HIS A 163 9.59 7.41 21.81
N GLY A 164 9.24 6.19 22.23
CA GLY A 164 7.86 5.75 22.42
C GLY A 164 7.19 6.34 23.66
N GLY A 165 7.91 6.46 24.78
CA GLY A 165 7.39 7.12 26.00
C GLY A 165 7.18 8.63 25.81
N LEU A 166 8.10 9.28 25.10
CA LEU A 166 7.97 10.69 24.72
C LEU A 166 6.89 10.89 23.66
N ALA A 167 6.73 9.95 22.72
CA ALA A 167 5.64 9.96 21.73
C ALA A 167 4.27 9.83 22.38
N LEU A 168 4.08 8.93 23.35
CA LEU A 168 2.82 8.80 24.09
C LEU A 168 2.49 10.06 24.90
N PHE A 169 3.49 10.65 25.57
CA PHE A 169 3.37 11.93 26.27
C PHE A 169 3.08 13.10 25.30
N ARG A 170 3.64 13.04 24.09
CA ARG A 170 3.42 14.03 23.03
C ARG A 170 2.04 13.88 22.39
N ILE A 171 1.54 12.66 22.18
CA ILE A 171 0.16 12.37 21.78
C ILE A 171 -0.81 12.93 22.82
N ALA A 172 -0.56 12.68 24.12
CA ALA A 172 -1.41 13.21 25.19
C ALA A 172 -1.39 14.75 25.25
N SER A 173 -0.22 15.38 25.08
CA SER A 173 -0.08 16.83 25.12
C SER A 173 -0.56 17.54 23.84
N GLU A 174 -0.41 16.92 22.67
CA GLU A 174 -0.96 17.40 21.40
C GLU A 174 -2.48 17.17 21.34
N TYR A 175 -3.01 16.07 21.90
CA TYR A 175 -4.45 15.86 22.14
C TYR A 175 -5.05 16.98 23.02
N LEU A 176 -4.37 17.34 24.13
CA LEU A 176 -4.79 18.47 24.96
C LEU A 176 -4.72 19.81 24.20
N ARG A 177 -3.67 20.07 23.41
CA ARG A 177 -3.53 21.33 22.64
C ARG A 177 -4.49 21.44 21.46
N ALA A 178 -4.78 20.33 20.77
CA ALA A 178 -5.73 20.26 19.67
C ALA A 178 -7.16 20.51 20.16
N ARG A 179 -7.51 20.01 21.36
CA ARG A 179 -8.78 20.32 22.03
C ARG A 179 -8.97 21.82 22.32
N PHE A 180 -7.88 22.58 22.47
CA PHE A 180 -7.92 24.02 22.74
C PHE A 180 -7.69 24.93 21.52
N SER A 181 -7.27 24.40 20.37
CA SER A 181 -6.99 25.21 19.18
C SER A 181 -7.89 24.78 18.00
N ARG A 182 -8.79 25.67 17.57
CA ARG A 182 -9.70 25.52 16.41
C ARG A 182 -8.96 25.42 15.04
N ARG A 183 -7.93 24.58 14.91
CA ARG A 183 -7.39 24.17 13.61
C ARG A 183 -8.18 22.96 13.12
N ARG A 184 -8.32 22.78 11.79
CA ARG A 184 -8.88 21.54 11.21
C ARG A 184 -8.00 20.39 11.66
N THR A 185 -8.41 19.70 12.71
CA THR A 185 -7.67 18.61 13.33
C THR A 185 -7.75 17.40 12.41
N ALA A 186 -6.58 16.92 11.95
CA ALA A 186 -6.46 15.50 11.63
C ALA A 186 -7.02 14.72 12.82
N ASP A 187 -7.90 13.76 12.56
CA ASP A 187 -8.60 13.01 13.60
C ASP A 187 -7.56 12.39 14.56
N VAL A 188 -7.84 12.32 15.85
CA VAL A 188 -6.86 11.83 16.85
C VAL A 188 -6.39 10.41 16.51
N PHE A 189 -7.26 9.63 15.84
CA PHE A 189 -6.95 8.34 15.24
C PHE A 189 -5.81 8.41 14.21
N VAL A 190 -5.82 9.43 13.34
CA VAL A 190 -4.80 9.65 12.31
C VAL A 190 -3.40 9.88 12.93
N ILE A 191 -3.34 10.56 14.08
CA ILE A 191 -2.06 10.77 14.78
C ILE A 191 -1.55 9.44 15.36
N ALA A 192 -2.42 8.67 16.04
CA ALA A 192 -2.05 7.38 16.61
C ALA A 192 -1.58 6.39 15.54
N ASP A 193 -2.27 6.35 14.40
CA ASP A 193 -1.93 5.52 13.25
C ASP A 193 -0.56 5.91 12.68
N ILE A 194 -0.25 7.21 12.53
CA ILE A 194 1.09 7.64 12.08
C ILE A 194 2.19 7.22 13.05
N TYR A 195 1.96 7.31 14.36
CA TYR A 195 2.96 6.84 15.33
C TYR A 195 3.16 5.33 15.26
N HIS A 196 2.08 4.56 15.08
CA HIS A 196 2.17 3.13 14.78
C HIS A 196 3.00 2.90 13.51
N GLU A 197 2.77 3.66 12.44
CA GLU A 197 3.52 3.54 11.19
C GLU A 197 4.99 3.95 11.30
N VAL A 198 5.32 4.87 12.19
CA VAL A 198 6.73 5.17 12.52
C VAL A 198 7.38 4.02 13.29
N VAL A 199 6.64 3.33 14.17
CA VAL A 199 7.14 2.12 14.83
C VAL A 199 7.35 1.00 13.80
N VAL A 200 6.37 0.78 12.93
CA VAL A 200 6.46 -0.19 11.82
C VAL A 200 7.66 0.13 10.92
N HIS A 201 7.90 1.40 10.58
CA HIS A 201 9.10 1.82 9.85
C HIS A 201 10.39 1.30 10.49
N HIS A 202 10.53 1.48 11.80
CA HIS A 202 11.74 1.04 12.52
C HIS A 202 11.87 -0.49 12.55
N LEU A 203 10.76 -1.22 12.65
CA LEU A 203 10.74 -2.68 12.55
C LEU A 203 11.11 -3.15 11.15
N THR A 204 10.51 -2.58 10.09
CA THR A 204 10.83 -2.87 8.68
C THR A 204 12.30 -2.60 8.39
N ARG A 205 12.86 -1.48 8.87
CA ARG A 205 14.29 -1.18 8.75
C ARG A 205 15.16 -2.22 9.46
N PHE A 206 14.78 -2.64 10.67
CA PHE A 206 15.53 -3.66 11.40
C PHE A 206 15.53 -4.99 10.63
N ALA A 207 14.36 -5.46 10.21
CA ALA A 207 14.20 -6.66 9.43
C ALA A 207 15.00 -6.63 8.11
N LEU A 208 14.97 -5.49 7.40
CA LEU A 208 15.77 -5.26 6.19
C LEU A 208 17.27 -5.48 6.46
N LEU A 209 17.80 -4.83 7.48
CA LEU A 209 19.23 -4.91 7.82
C LEU A 209 19.63 -6.30 8.32
N GLN A 210 18.73 -7.00 9.02
CA GLN A 210 18.93 -8.38 9.45
C GLN A 210 18.94 -9.34 8.26
N ALA A 211 17.98 -9.22 7.33
CA ALA A 211 17.96 -10.01 6.10
C ALA A 211 19.25 -9.82 5.27
N MET A 212 19.81 -8.60 5.27
CA MET A 212 21.10 -8.34 4.64
C MET A 212 22.27 -9.02 5.37
N ASP A 213 22.27 -9.08 6.70
CA ASP A 213 23.28 -9.79 7.52
C ASP A 213 23.24 -11.30 7.30
N GLU A 214 22.04 -11.86 7.22
CA GLU A 214 21.82 -13.28 6.89
C GLU A 214 22.24 -13.61 5.45
N GLY A 215 22.46 -12.59 4.62
CA GLY A 215 22.84 -12.77 3.23
C GLY A 215 21.70 -13.34 2.40
N LEU A 216 20.46 -12.86 2.52
CA LEU A 216 19.38 -13.36 1.67
C LEU A 216 19.54 -12.88 0.21
N PRO A 217 19.27 -13.71 -0.82
CA PRO A 217 19.47 -13.35 -2.23
C PRO A 217 18.69 -12.10 -2.67
N THR A 218 17.40 -12.07 -2.37
CA THR A 218 16.50 -11.00 -2.79
C THR A 218 15.69 -10.52 -1.60
N ILE A 219 15.78 -9.24 -1.29
CA ILE A 219 15.11 -8.63 -0.14
C ILE A 219 14.23 -7.50 -0.67
N TYR A 220 12.95 -7.54 -0.37
CA TYR A 220 12.00 -6.48 -0.65
C TYR A 220 11.45 -5.93 0.66
N ALA A 221 11.53 -4.63 0.89
CA ALA A 221 11.04 -3.98 2.10
C ALA A 221 10.21 -2.75 1.75
N CYS A 222 8.95 -2.73 2.16
CA CYS A 222 8.01 -1.64 1.89
C CYS A 222 7.82 -0.73 3.10
N PHE A 223 7.88 0.58 2.86
CA PHE A 223 7.76 1.63 3.87
C PHE A 223 6.54 2.51 3.56
N TYR A 224 5.43 2.24 4.25
CA TYR A 224 4.14 2.95 4.10
C TYR A 224 4.09 4.35 4.73
N THR A 225 5.04 4.66 5.60
CA THR A 225 4.97 5.81 6.50
C THR A 225 4.82 7.16 5.77
N TYR A 226 5.35 7.28 4.55
CA TYR A 226 5.20 8.52 3.76
C TYR A 226 3.79 8.64 3.17
N ASP A 227 3.25 7.55 2.64
CA ASP A 227 1.90 7.50 2.06
C ASP A 227 0.84 7.78 3.12
N GLU A 228 0.94 7.12 4.27
CA GLU A 228 0.03 7.31 5.41
C GLU A 228 0.08 8.73 5.96
N ALA A 229 1.28 9.30 6.10
CA ALA A 229 1.44 10.72 6.49
C ALA A 229 0.89 11.67 5.42
N SER A 230 1.01 11.32 4.13
CA SER A 230 0.45 12.10 3.03
C SER A 230 -1.07 12.07 3.04
N HIS A 231 -1.68 10.92 3.35
CA HIS A 231 -3.13 10.79 3.54
C HIS A 231 -3.63 11.60 4.75
N ALA A 232 -2.84 11.65 5.82
CA ALA A 232 -3.16 12.36 7.06
C ALA A 232 -3.09 13.89 6.97
N PHE A 233 -1.99 14.39 6.39
CA PHE A 233 -1.63 15.81 6.46
C PHE A 233 -1.46 16.48 5.09
N GLY A 234 -1.35 15.69 4.04
CA GLY A 234 -0.95 16.13 2.71
C GLY A 234 0.51 15.80 2.37
N PRO A 235 0.84 15.60 1.08
CA PRO A 235 2.17 15.16 0.64
C PRO A 235 3.27 16.22 0.81
N THR A 236 2.89 17.49 1.04
CA THR A 236 3.82 18.61 1.26
C THR A 236 3.87 19.11 2.69
N ASP A 237 3.12 18.49 3.61
CA ASP A 237 3.13 18.91 5.01
C ASP A 237 4.53 18.70 5.63
N PRO A 238 5.03 19.63 6.46
CA PRO A 238 6.33 19.47 7.11
C PRO A 238 6.48 18.19 7.93
N ASN A 239 5.42 17.61 8.49
CA ASN A 239 5.47 16.33 9.20
C ASN A 239 5.66 15.17 8.23
N THR A 240 4.94 15.15 7.11
CA THR A 240 5.12 14.19 6.02
C THR A 240 6.54 14.24 5.45
N LEU A 241 7.06 15.44 5.21
CA LEU A 241 8.43 15.62 4.69
C LEU A 241 9.53 15.23 5.70
N ARG A 242 9.24 15.15 7.00
CA ARG A 242 10.19 14.60 7.98
C ARG A 242 10.30 13.09 7.87
N VAL A 243 9.25 12.39 7.46
CA VAL A 243 9.28 10.93 7.24
C VAL A 243 10.35 10.55 6.22
N LEU A 244 10.51 11.36 5.16
CA LEU A 244 11.54 11.15 4.14
C LEU A 244 12.97 11.13 4.72
N ARG A 245 13.24 11.85 5.82
CA ARG A 245 14.55 11.79 6.49
C ARG A 245 14.79 10.45 7.18
N HIS A 246 13.74 9.82 7.70
CA HIS A 246 13.84 8.49 8.31
C HIS A 246 14.12 7.44 7.24
N ILE A 247 13.42 7.52 6.11
CA ILE A 247 13.65 6.67 4.95
C ILE A 247 15.08 6.88 4.38
N ASP A 248 15.52 8.12 4.21
CA ASP A 248 16.89 8.45 3.76
C ASP A 248 17.96 7.84 4.67
N SER A 249 17.74 7.88 5.99
CA SER A 249 18.61 7.23 6.98
C SER A 249 18.60 5.70 6.87
N THR A 250 17.47 5.10 6.50
CA THR A 250 17.36 3.67 6.21
C THR A 250 18.15 3.28 4.96
N ILE A 251 18.01 4.03 3.86
CA ILE A 251 18.79 3.84 2.63
C ILE A 251 20.29 3.97 2.93
N ARG A 252 20.68 4.95 3.74
CA ARG A 252 22.08 5.12 4.20
C ARG A 252 22.61 3.91 4.95
N LEU A 253 21.83 3.35 5.88
CA LEU A 253 22.25 2.15 6.60
C LEU A 253 22.32 0.93 5.70
N ALA A 254 21.36 0.74 4.78
CA ALA A 254 21.42 -0.35 3.81
C ALA A 254 22.65 -0.24 2.90
N SER A 255 22.98 0.96 2.41
CA SER A 255 24.19 1.20 1.62
C SER A 255 25.48 0.94 2.41
N ALA A 256 25.54 1.34 3.69
CA ALA A 256 26.66 1.00 4.56
C ALA A 256 26.75 -0.52 4.80
N LYS A 257 25.61 -1.19 5.01
CA LYS A 257 25.53 -2.63 5.20
C LYS A 257 25.99 -3.39 3.97
N ARG A 258 25.57 -2.97 2.77
CA ARG A 258 26.07 -3.50 1.48
C ARG A 258 27.60 -3.53 1.45
N ARG A 259 28.24 -2.39 1.73
CA ARG A 259 29.70 -2.24 1.72
C ARG A 259 30.42 -3.07 2.78
N ALA A 260 29.78 -3.29 3.93
CA ALA A 260 30.37 -3.98 5.07
C ALA A 260 29.92 -5.43 5.22
N ASN A 261 29.12 -5.96 4.30
CA ASN A 261 28.49 -7.27 4.50
C ASN A 261 29.56 -8.38 4.51
N LYS A 262 29.47 -9.25 5.52
CA LYS A 262 30.38 -10.39 5.70
C LYS A 262 29.85 -11.67 5.04
N ALA A 263 28.61 -11.65 4.57
CA ALA A 263 27.94 -12.78 3.93
C ALA A 263 28.48 -13.07 2.51
N GLY A 264 29.34 -12.19 1.96
CA GLY A 264 29.92 -12.36 0.63
C GLY A 264 28.90 -12.13 -0.50
N VAL A 265 27.86 -11.33 -0.23
CA VAL A 265 26.80 -11.02 -1.19
C VAL A 265 27.04 -9.65 -1.79
N ASP A 266 27.18 -9.56 -3.10
CA ASP A 266 27.29 -8.28 -3.81
C ASP A 266 25.87 -7.76 -4.11
N TYR A 267 25.34 -6.94 -3.20
CA TYR A 267 23.99 -6.40 -3.30
C TYR A 267 23.90 -5.19 -4.22
N GLU A 268 22.95 -5.23 -5.16
CA GLU A 268 22.41 -4.03 -5.81
C GLU A 268 21.25 -3.49 -4.97
N ILE A 269 21.20 -2.17 -4.78
CA ILE A 269 20.13 -1.51 -4.03
C ILE A 269 19.28 -0.71 -5.01
N VAL A 270 18.01 -1.06 -5.10
CA VAL A 270 16.99 -0.34 -5.86
C VAL A 270 16.07 0.38 -4.88
N VAL A 271 15.89 1.67 -5.08
CA VAL A 271 14.90 2.48 -4.36
C VAL A 271 13.77 2.79 -5.35
N LEU A 272 12.55 2.37 -5.04
CA LEU A 272 11.40 2.58 -5.93
C LEU A 272 10.20 3.10 -5.14
N SER A 273 9.22 3.65 -5.85
CA SER A 273 7.91 4.04 -5.34
C SER A 273 6.85 3.50 -6.27
N ASP A 274 5.75 2.95 -5.76
CA ASP A 274 4.65 2.39 -6.53
C ASP A 274 3.79 3.43 -7.23
N HIS A 275 3.48 4.53 -6.56
CA HIS A 275 2.69 5.62 -7.09
C HIS A 275 3.10 6.96 -6.48
N GLY A 276 2.32 8.00 -6.79
CA GLY A 276 2.43 9.31 -6.21
C GLY A 276 1.21 9.66 -5.38
N GLN A 277 1.20 10.89 -4.88
CA GLN A 277 0.09 11.46 -4.13
C GLN A 277 -0.29 12.83 -4.70
N VAL A 278 -1.58 13.16 -4.59
CA VAL A 278 -2.13 14.46 -4.99
C VAL A 278 -3.23 14.85 -4.01
N GLU A 279 -3.28 16.14 -3.67
CA GLU A 279 -4.36 16.69 -2.86
C GLU A 279 -5.70 16.55 -3.59
N THR A 280 -6.71 16.04 -2.88
CA THR A 280 -8.03 15.79 -3.45
C THR A 280 -9.14 16.18 -2.50
N ILE A 281 -10.32 16.42 -3.07
CA ILE A 281 -11.57 16.55 -2.34
C ILE A 281 -12.35 15.26 -2.57
N PRO A 282 -12.83 14.57 -1.51
CA PRO A 282 -13.67 13.39 -1.68
C PRO A 282 -14.88 13.68 -2.55
N PHE A 283 -15.26 12.76 -3.44
CA PHE A 283 -16.39 12.92 -4.37
C PHE A 283 -17.67 13.38 -3.66
N VAL A 284 -18.03 12.70 -2.56
CA VAL A 284 -19.21 13.04 -1.74
C VAL A 284 -19.12 14.42 -1.08
N ALA A 285 -17.92 14.92 -0.79
CA ALA A 285 -17.75 16.25 -0.22
C ALA A 285 -17.97 17.36 -1.27
N ALA A 286 -17.59 17.10 -2.51
CA ALA A 286 -17.80 18.03 -3.63
C ALA A 286 -19.26 18.00 -4.11
N ASP A 287 -19.82 16.80 -4.29
CA ASP A 287 -21.12 16.60 -4.93
C ASP A 287 -22.29 16.50 -3.92
N ARG A 288 -22.00 16.35 -2.63
CA ARG A 288 -22.97 16.17 -1.51
C ARG A 288 -23.71 14.84 -1.50
N GLU A 289 -23.55 14.01 -2.54
CA GLU A 289 -24.10 12.65 -2.60
C GLU A 289 -23.01 11.63 -2.98
N SER A 290 -23.19 10.38 -2.55
CA SER A 290 -22.28 9.30 -2.93
C SER A 290 -22.59 8.79 -4.34
N LEU A 291 -21.60 8.18 -5.01
CA LEU A 291 -21.82 7.54 -6.30
C LEU A 291 -22.90 6.46 -6.19
N GLY A 292 -22.91 5.67 -5.11
CA GLY A 292 -23.92 4.65 -4.88
C GLY A 292 -25.34 5.22 -4.80
N ARG A 293 -25.54 6.38 -4.16
CA ARG A 293 -26.84 7.08 -4.11
C ARG A 293 -27.30 7.52 -5.49
N LYS A 294 -26.39 8.00 -6.33
CA LYS A 294 -26.72 8.42 -7.70
C LYS A 294 -27.12 7.23 -8.56
N ILE A 295 -26.33 6.15 -8.51
CA ILE A 295 -26.63 4.92 -9.25
C ILE A 295 -27.95 4.30 -8.76
N SER A 296 -28.27 4.39 -7.46
CA SER A 296 -29.53 3.84 -6.93
C SER A 296 -30.77 4.54 -7.48
N ARG A 297 -30.67 5.81 -7.90
CA ARG A 297 -31.77 6.52 -8.58
C ARG A 297 -31.92 6.07 -10.03
N LEU A 298 -30.82 5.72 -10.69
CA LEU A 298 -30.82 5.22 -12.07
C LEU A 298 -31.27 3.75 -12.13
N LEU A 299 -31.03 2.98 -11.06
CA LEU A 299 -31.35 1.56 -10.94
C LEU A 299 -32.26 1.31 -9.71
N PRO A 300 -33.51 1.81 -9.70
CA PRO A 300 -34.39 1.77 -8.53
C PRO A 300 -34.77 0.35 -8.07
N ASP A 301 -34.68 -0.64 -8.96
CA ASP A 301 -35.01 -2.04 -8.67
C ASP A 301 -33.78 -2.87 -8.27
N HIS A 302 -32.59 -2.25 -8.15
CA HIS A 302 -31.36 -2.94 -7.78
C HIS A 302 -30.98 -2.68 -6.32
N ALA A 303 -30.45 -3.71 -5.68
CA ALA A 303 -29.74 -3.56 -4.42
C ALA A 303 -28.32 -3.05 -4.72
N ILE A 304 -27.95 -1.92 -4.12
CA ILE A 304 -26.61 -1.33 -4.31
C ILE A 304 -25.88 -1.33 -2.98
N THR A 305 -24.70 -1.93 -2.97
CA THR A 305 -23.78 -1.85 -1.83
C THR A 305 -22.54 -1.07 -2.25
N GLU A 306 -22.23 -0.06 -1.46
CA GLU A 306 -21.06 0.79 -1.64
C GLU A 306 -20.11 0.49 -0.49
N HIS A 307 -18.94 -0.10 -0.81
CA HIS A 307 -17.99 -0.69 0.14
C HIS A 307 -17.16 0.34 0.94
N ARG A 308 -17.85 1.34 1.51
CA ARG A 308 -17.46 2.26 2.58
C ARG A 308 -18.61 2.45 3.60
N GLY A 309 -19.54 1.50 3.67
CA GLY A 309 -20.59 1.44 4.70
C GLY A 309 -21.97 1.96 4.28
N LEU A 310 -22.21 2.16 2.97
CA LEU A 310 -23.52 2.58 2.47
C LEU A 310 -24.19 1.43 1.70
N ALA A 311 -25.48 1.26 1.92
CA ALA A 311 -26.32 0.31 1.20
C ALA A 311 -27.64 0.98 0.83
N PHE A 312 -28.13 0.70 -0.37
CA PHE A 312 -29.37 1.23 -0.92
C PHE A 312 -30.26 0.05 -1.31
N ALA A 313 -31.40 -0.04 -0.64
CA ALA A 313 -32.42 -1.05 -0.95
C ALA A 313 -33.19 -0.68 -2.21
N PRO A 314 -33.68 -1.67 -2.97
CA PRO A 314 -34.58 -1.42 -4.08
C PRO A 314 -35.91 -0.83 -3.60
N ASN A 315 -36.65 -0.17 -4.50
CA ASN A 315 -37.99 0.36 -4.20
C ASN A 315 -39.07 -0.74 -4.08
N GLY A 316 -38.77 -1.99 -4.47
CA GLY A 316 -39.65 -3.16 -4.42
C GLY A 316 -39.28 -4.18 -3.32
N VAL A 317 -40.07 -5.26 -3.23
CA VAL A 317 -39.89 -6.33 -2.22
C VAL A 317 -38.69 -7.23 -2.55
N GLU A 318 -38.41 -7.45 -3.83
CA GLU A 318 -37.26 -8.23 -4.31
C GLU A 318 -36.40 -7.42 -5.27
N ALA A 319 -35.07 -7.56 -5.16
CA ALA A 319 -34.13 -6.87 -6.03
C ALA A 319 -34.02 -7.59 -7.39
N ALA A 320 -34.22 -6.85 -8.48
CA ALA A 320 -34.01 -7.34 -9.84
C ALA A 320 -32.53 -7.64 -10.14
N GLY A 321 -31.62 -7.02 -9.40
CA GLY A 321 -30.20 -7.24 -9.51
C GLY A 321 -29.42 -6.64 -8.35
N ARG A 322 -28.13 -6.95 -8.32
CA ARG A 322 -27.19 -6.50 -7.29
C ARG A 322 -25.99 -5.80 -7.92
N VAL A 323 -25.65 -4.63 -7.38
CA VAL A 323 -24.51 -3.80 -7.79
C VAL A 323 -23.58 -3.58 -6.59
N GLU A 324 -22.30 -3.86 -6.79
CA GLU A 324 -21.24 -3.63 -5.82
C GLU A 324 -20.34 -2.51 -6.29
N ILE A 325 -20.14 -1.49 -5.46
CA ILE A 325 -19.29 -0.34 -5.77
C ILE A 325 -18.08 -0.34 -4.85
N THR A 326 -16.90 -0.36 -5.43
CA THR A 326 -15.63 -0.21 -4.68
C THR A 326 -14.86 1.02 -5.14
N TYR A 327 -14.04 1.57 -4.25
CA TYR A 327 -13.23 2.76 -4.53
C TYR A 327 -11.75 2.44 -4.47
N SER A 328 -10.98 3.12 -5.31
CA SER A 328 -9.54 2.93 -5.48
C SER A 328 -8.86 4.25 -5.81
N GLY A 329 -8.48 5.01 -4.77
CA GLY A 329 -7.97 6.37 -4.97
C GLY A 329 -9.00 7.24 -5.71
N GLY A 330 -8.61 7.78 -6.87
CA GLY A 330 -9.49 8.57 -7.75
C GLY A 330 -10.43 7.76 -8.64
N LEU A 331 -10.45 6.42 -8.52
CA LEU A 331 -11.31 5.54 -9.33
C LEU A 331 -12.44 4.94 -8.49
N ALA A 332 -13.55 4.64 -9.17
CA ALA A 332 -14.62 3.79 -8.65
C ALA A 332 -14.88 2.65 -9.63
N HIS A 333 -15.07 1.45 -9.10
CA HIS A 333 -15.44 0.27 -9.87
C HIS A 333 -16.89 -0.09 -9.56
N VAL A 334 -17.69 -0.32 -10.61
CA VAL A 334 -19.11 -0.67 -10.50
C VAL A 334 -19.30 -2.10 -11.04
N TYR A 335 -19.58 -3.04 -10.15
CA TYR A 335 -19.73 -4.45 -10.48
C TYR A 335 -21.20 -4.86 -10.43
N PHE A 336 -21.76 -5.28 -11.57
CA PHE A 336 -23.05 -5.98 -11.59
C PHE A 336 -22.83 -7.41 -11.11
N ALA A 337 -22.93 -7.64 -9.80
CA ALA A 337 -22.51 -8.87 -9.13
C ALA A 337 -23.30 -10.11 -9.56
N HIS A 338 -24.52 -9.92 -10.08
CA HIS A 338 -25.40 -10.98 -10.59
C HIS A 338 -25.07 -11.40 -12.03
N VAL A 339 -24.25 -10.64 -12.75
CA VAL A 339 -23.82 -10.95 -14.12
C VAL A 339 -22.47 -11.65 -14.08
N ALA A 340 -22.36 -12.80 -14.75
CA ALA A 340 -21.09 -13.50 -14.92
C ALA A 340 -20.11 -12.71 -15.81
N GLY A 341 -18.83 -12.65 -15.43
CA GLY A 341 -17.81 -11.94 -16.20
C GLY A 341 -17.97 -10.41 -16.24
N ARG A 342 -17.24 -9.75 -17.14
CA ARG A 342 -17.30 -8.29 -17.35
C ARG A 342 -18.33 -7.99 -18.44
N LEU A 343 -19.20 -7.00 -18.20
CA LEU A 343 -20.07 -6.46 -19.26
C LEU A 343 -19.21 -5.68 -20.24
N ASP A 344 -19.31 -6.02 -21.53
CA ASP A 344 -18.81 -5.14 -22.59
C ASP A 344 -19.76 -3.95 -22.82
N ALA A 345 -19.31 -2.96 -23.60
CA ALA A 345 -20.09 -1.76 -23.86
C ALA A 345 -21.47 -2.03 -24.50
N GLY A 346 -21.58 -3.03 -25.37
CA GLY A 346 -22.85 -3.39 -26.02
C GLY A 346 -23.83 -4.04 -25.04
N ALA A 347 -23.33 -4.97 -24.22
CA ALA A 347 -24.11 -5.61 -23.16
C ALA A 347 -24.53 -4.60 -22.09
N LEU A 348 -23.65 -3.69 -21.68
CA LEU A 348 -23.96 -2.62 -20.74
C LEU A 348 -25.08 -1.73 -21.28
N GLN A 349 -24.99 -1.27 -22.53
CA GLN A 349 -26.03 -0.43 -23.14
C GLN A 349 -27.35 -1.17 -23.33
N SER A 350 -27.31 -2.47 -23.62
CA SER A 350 -28.53 -3.28 -23.81
C SER A 350 -29.25 -3.56 -22.49
N CYS A 351 -28.50 -3.86 -21.42
CA CYS A 351 -29.06 -4.17 -20.11
C CYS A 351 -29.38 -2.91 -19.29
N TYR A 352 -28.60 -1.84 -19.45
CA TYR A 352 -28.69 -0.60 -18.68
C TYR A 352 -28.57 0.64 -19.59
N PRO A 353 -29.58 0.92 -20.43
CA PRO A 353 -29.50 1.97 -21.43
C PRO A 353 -29.16 3.33 -20.83
N GLY A 354 -28.11 3.98 -21.33
CA GLY A 354 -27.71 5.33 -20.93
C GLY A 354 -26.93 5.39 -19.62
N LEU A 355 -26.74 4.28 -18.89
CA LEU A 355 -26.11 4.33 -17.56
C LEU A 355 -24.66 4.83 -17.63
N ALA A 356 -23.89 4.38 -18.63
CA ALA A 356 -22.50 4.78 -18.79
C ALA A 356 -22.38 6.28 -19.08
N GLU A 357 -23.24 6.79 -19.95
CA GLU A 357 -23.32 8.21 -20.31
C GLU A 357 -23.72 9.06 -19.11
N HIS A 358 -24.77 8.68 -18.38
CA HIS A 358 -25.20 9.41 -17.18
C HIS A 358 -24.11 9.46 -16.10
N VAL A 359 -23.35 8.37 -15.92
CA VAL A 359 -22.23 8.34 -14.96
C VAL A 359 -21.07 9.21 -15.45
N ALA A 360 -20.77 9.18 -16.76
CA ALA A 360 -19.73 10.02 -17.36
C ALA A 360 -20.06 11.52 -17.28
N ASP A 361 -21.35 11.88 -17.33
CA ASP A 361 -21.83 13.27 -17.23
C ASP A 361 -21.88 13.81 -15.79
N LEU A 362 -21.59 12.98 -14.78
CA LEU A 362 -21.55 13.43 -13.40
C LEU A 362 -20.41 14.42 -13.16
N ALA A 363 -20.73 15.53 -12.49
CA ALA A 363 -19.71 16.47 -12.03
C ALA A 363 -18.67 15.75 -11.15
N GLY A 364 -17.38 15.89 -11.51
CA GLY A 364 -16.27 15.21 -10.83
C GLY A 364 -15.89 13.85 -11.41
N VAL A 365 -16.62 13.33 -12.40
CA VAL A 365 -16.20 12.17 -13.20
C VAL A 365 -15.46 12.69 -14.44
N GLY A 366 -14.16 12.42 -14.52
CA GLY A 366 -13.34 12.83 -15.66
C GLY A 366 -13.32 11.82 -16.81
N ILE A 367 -13.50 10.54 -16.52
CA ILE A 367 -13.48 9.45 -17.50
C ILE A 367 -14.34 8.28 -17.03
N GLY A 368 -15.10 7.69 -17.96
CA GLY A 368 -15.75 6.39 -17.80
C GLY A 368 -15.03 5.35 -18.65
N MET A 369 -14.75 4.17 -18.08
CA MET A 369 -14.11 3.07 -18.80
C MET A 369 -15.02 1.84 -18.77
N VAL A 370 -15.26 1.27 -19.95
CA VAL A 370 -16.02 0.04 -20.13
C VAL A 370 -15.18 -0.91 -20.97
N LYS A 371 -15.32 -2.21 -20.75
CA LYS A 371 -14.66 -3.21 -21.58
C LYS A 371 -15.18 -3.08 -23.02
N ASP A 372 -14.26 -2.97 -23.99
CA ASP A 372 -14.58 -3.14 -25.40
C ASP A 372 -14.72 -4.64 -25.74
N ARG A 373 -15.44 -4.94 -26.82
CA ARG A 373 -15.94 -6.28 -27.21
C ARG A 373 -14.97 -7.43 -26.91
#